data_AF-A0A7V9PXY5-F1
#
_entry.id   AF-A0A7V9PXY5-F1
#
_cell.length_a   1.000
_cell.length_b   1.000
_cell.length_c   1.000
_cell.angle_alpha   90.00
_cell.angle_beta   90.00
_cell.angle_gamma   90.00
#
_symmetry.space_group_name_H-M   'P 1'
#
loop_
_entity.id
_entity.type
_entity.pdbx_description
1 polymer ?
#
loop_
_entity_poly.entity_id
_entity_poly.type
_entity_poly.pdbx_seq_one_letter_code
_entity_poly.pdbx_strand_id
1 'polypeptide(L)'
;SVLIGVLVLVSSWSILRDSTTILLEAAPKGIDTTAVGERLARAPGVVEVHDLHIWTITSGFPALSAHVLVGRGEDCHGRRRQLERLLGEEFGIEHTTLQVDHVGDPGARVELGRFSVKPVSSWGEASPEREPEE
;
A
#
# COMPACT_ATOMS: atom_id res chain seq x y z
N SER A 1 -11.54 -46.51 13.21
CA SER A 1 -10.49 -45.60 12.68
C SER A 1 -10.90 -44.89 11.40
N VAL A 2 -11.44 -45.57 10.38
CA VAL A 2 -11.86 -44.93 9.10
C VAL A 2 -12.87 -43.79 9.30
N LEU A 3 -13.93 -44.01 10.10
CA LEU A 3 -14.95 -42.98 10.35
C LEU A 3 -14.37 -41.69 10.96
N ILE A 4 -13.47 -41.86 11.94
CA ILE A 4 -12.76 -40.74 12.58
C ILE A 4 -11.84 -40.05 11.56
N GLY A 5 -11.15 -40.82 10.72
CA GLY A 5 -10.32 -40.27 9.64
C GLY A 5 -11.12 -39.42 8.65
N VAL A 6 -12.31 -39.88 8.24
CA VAL A 6 -13.20 -39.11 7.36
C VAL A 6 -13.67 -37.83 8.05
N LEU A 7 -14.07 -37.90 9.33
CA LEU A 7 -14.49 -36.71 10.08
C LEU A 7 -13.37 -35.66 10.16
N VAL A 8 -12.15 -36.09 10.47
CA VAL A 8 -10.96 -35.22 10.55
C VAL A 8 -10.64 -34.61 9.18
N LEU A 9 -10.72 -35.39 8.11
CA LEU A 9 -10.49 -34.88 6.74
C LEU A 9 -11.50 -33.80 6.37
N VAL A 10 -12.80 -34.04 6.62
CA VAL A 10 -13.86 -33.06 6.34
C VAL A 10 -13.67 -31.77 7.14
N SER A 11 -13.35 -31.86 8.43
CA SER A 11 -13.11 -30.66 9.25
C SER A 11 -11.86 -29.89 8.82
N SER A 12 -10.79 -30.61 8.44
CA SER A 12 -9.52 -29.99 8.05
C SER A 12 -9.57 -29.36 6.66
N TRP A 13 -10.44 -29.87 5.77
CA TRP A 13 -10.55 -29.39 4.39
C TRP A 13 -10.90 -27.91 4.29
N SER A 14 -11.79 -27.39 5.15
CA SER A 14 -12.13 -25.96 5.15
C SER A 14 -10.93 -25.09 5.51
N ILE A 15 -10.17 -25.48 6.53
CA ILE A 15 -9.00 -24.73 7.01
C ILE A 15 -7.89 -24.74 5.95
N LEU A 16 -7.66 -25.91 5.33
CA LEU A 16 -6.72 -26.04 4.21
C LEU A 16 -7.13 -25.12 3.06
N ARG A 17 -8.40 -25.15 2.64
CA ARG A 17 -8.92 -24.29 1.57
C ARG A 17 -8.74 -22.81 1.89
N ASP A 18 -9.11 -22.37 3.08
CA ASP A 18 -8.99 -20.96 3.47
C ASP A 18 -7.52 -20.53 3.54
N SER A 19 -6.64 -21.36 4.10
CA SER A 19 -5.20 -21.12 4.11
C SER A 19 -4.62 -21.02 2.70
N THR A 20 -5.00 -21.92 1.79
CA THR A 20 -4.58 -21.87 0.39
C THR A 20 -5.09 -20.60 -0.31
N THR A 21 -6.30 -20.14 0.01
CA THR A 21 -6.87 -18.90 -0.55
C THR A 21 -6.04 -17.68 -0.14
N ILE A 22 -5.61 -17.63 1.11
CA ILE A 22 -4.72 -16.58 1.63
C ILE A 22 -3.34 -16.66 0.98
N LEU A 23 -2.74 -17.87 0.92
CA LEU A 23 -1.41 -18.08 0.35
C LEU A 23 -1.34 -17.80 -1.15
N LEU A 24 -2.44 -17.96 -1.87
CA LEU A 24 -2.54 -17.62 -3.29
C LEU A 24 -2.92 -16.16 -3.54
N GLU A 25 -2.93 -15.32 -2.50
CA GLU A 25 -3.29 -13.89 -2.56
C GLU A 25 -4.62 -13.65 -3.28
N ALA A 26 -5.58 -14.56 -3.10
CA ALA A 26 -6.87 -14.45 -3.76
C ALA A 26 -7.64 -13.21 -3.26
N ALA A 27 -8.50 -12.69 -4.14
CA ALA A 27 -9.36 -11.56 -3.82
C ALA A 27 -10.22 -11.83 -2.56
N PRO A 28 -10.39 -10.82 -1.67
CA PRO A 28 -11.19 -10.98 -0.46
C PRO A 28 -12.62 -11.39 -0.77
N LYS A 29 -13.14 -12.37 -0.02
CA LYS A 29 -14.54 -12.80 -0.14
C LYS A 29 -15.46 -11.61 0.19
N GLY A 30 -16.36 -11.28 -0.73
CA GLY A 30 -17.36 -10.21 -0.53
C GLY A 30 -16.94 -8.82 -0.98
N ILE A 31 -15.73 -8.64 -1.53
CA ILE A 31 -15.32 -7.39 -2.17
C ILE A 31 -15.43 -7.54 -3.69
N ASP A 32 -16.23 -6.68 -4.32
CA ASP A 32 -16.27 -6.55 -5.77
C ASP A 32 -15.08 -5.70 -6.24
N THR A 33 -14.03 -6.37 -6.72
CA THR A 33 -12.79 -5.73 -7.16
C THR A 33 -13.00 -4.80 -8.36
N THR A 34 -13.98 -5.11 -9.23
CA THR A 34 -14.35 -4.25 -10.35
C THR A 34 -15.00 -2.97 -9.84
N ALA A 35 -15.94 -3.07 -8.90
CA ALA A 35 -16.58 -1.91 -8.28
C ALA A 35 -15.56 -0.98 -7.59
N VAL A 36 -14.56 -1.55 -6.89
CA VAL A 36 -13.47 -0.78 -6.27
C VAL A 36 -12.69 0.00 -7.33
N GLY A 37 -12.23 -0.68 -8.39
CA GLY A 37 -11.46 -0.04 -9.46
C GLY A 37 -12.23 1.07 -10.16
N GLU A 38 -13.49 0.82 -10.51
CA GLU A 38 -14.35 1.83 -11.12
C GLU A 38 -14.58 3.03 -10.19
N ARG A 39 -14.78 2.78 -8.89
CA ARG A 39 -15.02 3.85 -7.92
C ARG A 39 -13.80 4.74 -7.72
N LEU A 40 -12.60 4.16 -7.71
CA LEU A 40 -11.33 4.89 -7.70
C LEU A 40 -11.15 5.69 -8.99
N ALA A 41 -11.41 5.09 -10.15
CA ALA A 41 -11.29 5.78 -11.45
C ALA A 41 -12.28 6.95 -11.60
N ARG A 42 -13.44 6.90 -10.94
CA ARG A 42 -14.43 7.99 -10.90
C ARG A 42 -14.13 9.07 -9.84
N ALA A 43 -13.09 8.92 -9.02
CA ALA A 43 -12.78 9.88 -7.98
C ALA A 43 -12.27 11.21 -8.58
N PRO A 44 -12.63 12.38 -8.02
CA PRO A 44 -12.21 13.67 -8.56
C PRO A 44 -10.68 13.80 -8.64
N GLY A 45 -10.19 14.26 -9.79
CA GLY A 45 -8.76 14.46 -10.03
C GLY A 45 -7.99 13.21 -10.46
N VAL A 46 -8.61 12.02 -10.39
CA VAL A 46 -8.06 10.78 -10.95
C VAL A 46 -8.28 10.76 -12.45
N VAL A 47 -7.24 10.38 -13.18
CA VAL A 47 -7.26 10.21 -14.63
C VAL A 47 -7.25 8.72 -14.99
N GLU A 48 -6.44 7.93 -14.27
CA GLU A 48 -6.28 6.50 -14.53
C GLU A 48 -5.95 5.75 -13.24
N VAL A 49 -6.38 4.49 -13.18
CA VAL A 49 -6.01 3.54 -12.13
C VAL A 49 -5.60 2.25 -12.81
N HIS A 50 -4.40 1.77 -12.53
CA HIS A 50 -3.86 0.52 -13.07
C HIS A 50 -3.05 -0.21 -12.00
N ASP A 51 -2.60 -1.42 -12.33
CA ASP A 51 -1.94 -2.34 -11.39
C ASP A 51 -2.71 -2.50 -10.07
N LEU A 52 -4.05 -2.46 -10.15
CA LEU A 52 -4.92 -2.64 -9.00
C LEU A 52 -4.90 -4.11 -8.56
N HIS A 53 -4.32 -4.33 -7.39
CA HIS A 53 -4.25 -5.62 -6.74
C HIS A 53 -4.99 -5.55 -5.41
N ILE A 54 -5.87 -6.51 -5.16
CA ILE A 54 -6.63 -6.62 -3.91
C ILE A 54 -6.51 -8.05 -3.43
N TRP A 55 -6.01 -8.25 -2.22
CA TRP A 55 -5.74 -9.56 -1.64
C TRP A 55 -6.12 -9.61 -0.16
N THR A 56 -6.05 -10.80 0.43
CA THR A 56 -6.30 -11.02 1.86
C THR A 56 -4.99 -11.40 2.55
N ILE A 57 -4.51 -10.60 3.51
CA ILE A 57 -3.26 -10.93 4.25
C ILE A 57 -3.52 -12.05 5.26
N THR A 58 -4.62 -11.94 6.00
CA THR A 58 -5.11 -12.95 6.93
C THR A 58 -6.63 -12.85 7.01
N SER A 59 -7.28 -13.81 7.65
CA SER A 59 -8.74 -13.86 7.74
C SER A 59 -9.37 -12.52 8.17
N GLY A 60 -10.16 -11.93 7.27
CA GLY A 60 -10.85 -10.66 7.52
C GLY A 60 -9.99 -9.40 7.39
N PHE A 61 -8.77 -9.50 6.86
CA PHE A 61 -7.87 -8.36 6.67
C PHE A 61 -7.58 -8.13 5.18
N PRO A 62 -8.46 -7.42 4.46
CA PRO A 62 -8.25 -7.08 3.06
C PRO A 62 -7.15 -6.02 2.92
N ALA A 63 -6.35 -6.14 1.86
CA ALA A 63 -5.29 -5.23 1.50
C ALA A 63 -5.37 -4.87 0.01
N LEU A 64 -4.88 -3.67 -0.34
CA LEU A 64 -4.92 -3.16 -1.70
C LEU A 64 -3.63 -2.43 -2.07
N SER A 65 -3.17 -2.63 -3.30
CA SER A 65 -2.15 -1.83 -3.95
C SER A 65 -2.67 -1.34 -5.30
N ALA A 66 -2.36 -0.10 -5.66
CA ALA A 66 -2.68 0.43 -6.98
C ALA A 66 -1.74 1.58 -7.37
N HIS A 67 -1.57 1.77 -8.68
CA HIS A 67 -0.99 2.98 -9.25
C HIS A 67 -2.11 3.86 -9.78
N VAL A 68 -2.15 5.10 -9.30
CA VAL A 68 -3.16 6.08 -9.65
C VAL A 68 -2.48 7.26 -10.33
N LEU A 69 -2.93 7.60 -11.53
CA LEU A 69 -2.52 8.82 -12.21
C LEU A 69 -3.53 9.93 -11.94
N VAL A 70 -3.04 11.10 -11.53
CA VAL A 70 -3.84 12.30 -11.30
C VAL A 70 -3.48 13.41 -12.28
N GLY A 71 -4.40 14.37 -12.48
CA GLY A 71 -4.15 15.50 -13.37
C GLY A 71 -2.96 16.35 -12.91
N ARG A 72 -2.19 16.95 -13.84
CA ARG A 72 -0.92 17.67 -13.57
C ARG A 72 -0.95 18.77 -12.50
N GLY A 73 -2.11 19.32 -12.17
CA GLY A 73 -2.28 20.35 -11.13
C GLY A 73 -2.78 19.83 -9.79
N GLU A 74 -2.97 18.51 -9.66
CA GLU A 74 -3.51 17.89 -8.46
C GLU A 74 -2.44 17.72 -7.37
N ASP A 75 -2.85 17.79 -6.10
CA ASP A 75 -2.00 17.40 -4.97
C ASP A 75 -2.01 15.87 -4.84
N CYS A 76 -0.94 15.20 -5.28
CA CYS A 76 -0.82 13.74 -5.17
C CYS A 76 -1.00 13.24 -3.73
N HIS A 77 -0.48 13.94 -2.73
CA HIS A 77 -0.61 13.53 -1.33
C HIS A 77 -2.04 13.71 -0.82
N GLY A 78 -2.68 14.81 -1.21
CA GLY A 78 -4.10 15.07 -0.93
C GLY A 78 -5.02 14.02 -1.56
N ARG A 79 -4.78 13.68 -2.83
CA ARG A 79 -5.54 12.65 -3.54
C ARG A 79 -5.31 11.27 -2.95
N ARG A 80 -4.07 10.90 -2.63
CA ARG A 80 -3.76 9.66 -1.90
C ARG A 80 -4.63 9.54 -0.64
N ARG A 81 -4.58 10.51 0.27
CA ARG A 81 -5.37 10.49 1.51
C ARG A 81 -6.88 10.45 1.28
N GLN A 82 -7.36 11.09 0.21
CA GLN A 82 -8.77 11.04 -0.16
C GLN A 82 -9.19 9.64 -0.58
N LEU A 83 -8.39 8.99 -1.44
CA LEU A 83 -8.67 7.65 -1.92
C LEU A 83 -8.55 6.60 -0.81
N GLU A 84 -7.57 6.75 0.09
CA GLU A 84 -7.43 5.90 1.29
C GLU A 84 -8.69 5.95 2.16
N ARG A 85 -9.20 7.15 2.46
CA ARG A 85 -10.46 7.28 3.22
C ARG A 85 -11.65 6.67 2.51
N LEU A 86 -11.77 6.92 1.21
CA LEU A 86 -12.83 6.33 0.38
C LEU A 86 -12.79 4.80 0.44
N LEU A 87 -11.60 4.20 0.35
CA LEU A 87 -11.42 2.74 0.42
C LEU A 87 -11.79 2.17 1.79
N GLY A 88 -11.43 2.86 2.87
CA GLY A 88 -11.85 2.50 4.23
C GLY A 88 -13.36 2.63 4.43
N GLU A 89 -13.95 3.76 4.04
CA GLU A 89 -15.37 4.09 4.29
C GLU A 89 -16.34 3.28 3.42
N GLU A 90 -16.05 3.12 2.12
CA GLU A 90 -16.98 2.47 1.18
C GLU A 90 -16.75 0.95 1.05
N PHE A 91 -15.52 0.48 1.27
CA PHE A 91 -15.13 -0.92 1.02
C PHE A 91 -14.50 -1.63 2.22
N GLY A 92 -14.25 -0.94 3.34
CA GLY A 92 -13.61 -1.52 4.53
C GLY A 92 -12.16 -1.92 4.32
N ILE A 93 -11.46 -1.33 3.33
CA ILE A 93 -10.05 -1.62 3.03
C ILE A 93 -9.16 -0.55 3.66
N GLU A 94 -8.70 -0.82 4.88
CA GLU A 94 -7.85 0.10 5.66
C GLU A 94 -6.35 -0.05 5.33
N HIS A 95 -5.93 -1.19 4.79
CA HIS A 95 -4.52 -1.47 4.47
C HIS A 95 -4.24 -1.24 2.98
N THR A 96 -3.83 -0.02 2.64
CA THR A 96 -3.66 0.41 1.24
C THR A 96 -2.26 0.93 0.97
N THR A 97 -1.68 0.55 -0.17
CA THR A 97 -0.48 1.18 -0.73
C THR A 97 -0.84 1.81 -2.08
N LEU A 98 -0.94 3.14 -2.12
CA LEU A 98 -1.27 3.85 -3.36
C LEU A 98 -0.05 4.62 -3.84
N GLN A 99 0.47 4.24 -5.00
CA GLN A 99 1.39 5.09 -5.76
C GLN A 99 0.55 6.11 -6.51
N VAL A 100 0.83 7.40 -6.31
CA VAL A 100 0.07 8.49 -6.93
C VAL A 100 1.01 9.43 -7.67
N ASP A 101 0.91 9.44 -9.00
CA ASP A 101 1.75 10.24 -9.88
C ASP A 101 0.91 11.16 -10.78
N HIS A 102 1.55 12.18 -11.35
CA HIS A 102 0.90 13.02 -12.36
C HIS A 102 0.90 12.36 -13.73
N VAL A 103 -0.16 12.60 -14.51
CA VAL A 103 -0.18 12.16 -15.91
C VAL A 103 0.99 12.74 -16.70
N GLY A 104 1.74 11.83 -17.32
CA GLY A 104 2.90 12.17 -18.14
C GLY A 104 4.16 12.50 -17.36
N ASP A 105 4.23 12.15 -16.07
CA ASP A 105 5.48 12.08 -15.30
C ASP A 105 6.06 10.65 -15.44
N PRO A 106 7.17 10.43 -16.18
CA PRO A 106 7.75 9.09 -16.38
C PRO A 106 8.43 8.50 -15.13
N GLY A 107 8.13 9.03 -13.95
CA GLY A 107 8.97 8.92 -12.77
C GLY A 107 10.05 10.00 -12.84
N ALA A 108 9.88 11.05 -12.04
CA ALA A 108 10.88 12.10 -11.91
C ALA A 108 12.28 11.47 -11.72
N ARG A 109 13.23 11.88 -12.56
CA ARG A 109 14.63 11.47 -12.40
C ARG A 109 15.09 11.98 -11.04
N VAL A 110 15.13 11.09 -10.04
CA VAL A 110 15.58 11.43 -8.70
C VAL A 110 17.06 11.78 -8.82
N GLU A 111 17.38 13.07 -8.83
CA GLU A 111 18.74 13.52 -8.57
C GLU A 111 19.02 13.17 -7.11
N LEU A 112 19.77 12.08 -6.90
CA LEU A 112 20.30 11.76 -5.59
C LEU A 112 21.08 12.99 -5.11
N GLY A 113 20.55 13.68 -4.10
CA GLY A 113 21.30 14.71 -3.41
C GLY A 113 22.64 14.14 -3.00
N ARG A 114 23.74 14.86 -3.29
CA ARG A 114 25.09 14.43 -2.89
C ARG A 114 25.10 14.16 -1.39
N PHE A 115 25.09 12.89 -1.01
CA PHE A 115 25.25 12.49 0.38
C PHE A 115 26.73 12.67 0.74
N SER A 116 27.05 13.72 1.50
CA SER A 116 28.39 13.91 2.03
C SER A 116 28.51 13.11 3.33
N VAL A 117 29.13 11.93 3.24
CA VAL A 117 29.55 11.19 4.42
C VAL A 117 30.72 11.96 5.03
N LYS A 118 30.56 12.53 6.22
CA LYS A 118 31.71 13.01 6.99
C LYS A 118 32.47 11.78 7.51
N PRO A 119 33.74 11.56 7.11
CA PRO A 119 34.51 10.43 7.61
C PRO A 119 34.65 10.52 9.13
N VAL A 120 34.70 9.37 9.82
CA VAL A 120 34.76 9.31 11.29
C VAL A 120 35.96 10.05 11.88
N SER A 121 37.02 10.23 11.08
CA SER A 121 38.20 11.03 11.43
C SER A 121 37.93 12.53 11.62
N SER A 122 36.80 13.04 11.11
CA SER A 122 36.41 14.46 11.21
C SER A 122 35.61 14.81 12.47
N TRP A 123 35.42 13.84 13.37
CA TRP A 123 34.64 14.01 14.61
C TRP A 123 35.50 14.47 15.80
N GLY A 124 36.82 14.66 15.58
CA GLY A 124 37.80 14.96 16.63
C GLY A 124 38.25 16.42 16.76
N GLU A 125 37.86 17.31 15.86
CA GLU A 125 38.12 18.74 16.02
C GLU A 125 36.97 19.36 16.80
N ALA A 126 37.14 19.39 18.13
CA ALA A 126 36.31 20.14 19.04
C ALA A 126 36.09 21.56 18.49
N SER A 127 34.83 21.98 18.36
CA SER A 127 34.52 23.40 18.19
C SER A 127 35.16 24.15 19.37
N PRO A 128 35.90 25.25 19.12
CA PRO A 128 36.26 26.14 20.20
C PRO A 128 34.95 26.59 20.87
N GLU A 129 34.89 26.44 22.18
CA GLU A 129 33.77 26.82 23.02
C GLU A 129 33.34 28.24 22.64
N ARG A 130 32.05 28.41 22.33
CA ARG A 130 31.45 29.73 22.19
C ARG A 130 31.48 30.37 23.58
N GLU A 131 32.36 31.34 23.78
CA GLU A 131 32.28 32.20 24.96
C GLU A 131 30.93 32.94 24.96
N PRO A 132 30.27 33.06 26.12
CA PRO A 132 29.02 33.79 26.21
C PRO A 132 29.32 35.30 26.12
N GLU A 133 28.69 35.99 25.16
CA GLU A 133 28.65 37.45 25.12
C GLU A 133 27.87 37.99 26.33
N GLU A 134 28.49 38.92 27.08
CA GLU A 134 27.85 39.77 28.11
C GLU A 134 26.88 40.80 27.50
#